data_AF-A0A397JIV3-F1
#
_entry.id   AF-A0A397JIV3-F1
#
_cell.length_a   1.000
_cell.length_b   1.000
_cell.length_c   1.000
_cell.angle_alpha   90.00
_cell.angle_beta   90.00
_cell.angle_gamma   90.00
#
_symmetry.space_group_name_H-M   'P 1'
#
loop_
_entity.id
_entity.type
_entity.pdbx_description
1 polymer ?
#
loop_
_entity_poly.entity_id
_entity_poly.type
_entity_poly.pdbx_seq_one_letter_code
_entity_poly.pdbx_strand_id
1 'polypeptide(L)'
;MIEKIEKIKTIIRNFNRNTVHPPPPMNLSVINYLKERPRYSAYDIFQISVLQELKRQNESDKIIIRKVIDNLWRNSSTNERTAYLILAEHINSLLSRIGRIIQ
;
A
#
# COMPACT_ATOMS: atom_id res chain seq x y z
N MET A 1 -17.52 19.30 -1.14
CA MET A 1 -16.62 19.00 0.00
C MET A 1 -17.27 18.02 0.98
N ILE A 2 -18.52 18.26 1.41
CA ILE A 2 -19.30 17.32 2.25
C ILE A 2 -19.43 15.94 1.59
N GLU A 3 -19.74 15.87 0.30
CA GLU A 3 -19.85 14.60 -0.45
C GLU A 3 -18.57 13.74 -0.40
N LYS A 4 -17.39 14.38 -0.51
CA LYS A 4 -16.11 13.66 -0.42
C LYS A 4 -15.89 13.11 0.99
N ILE A 5 -16.29 13.85 2.02
CA ILE A 5 -16.19 13.41 3.42
C ILE A 5 -17.05 12.18 3.66
N GLU A 6 -18.31 12.20 3.20
CA GLU A 6 -19.21 11.04 3.34
C GLU A 6 -18.71 9.84 2.53
N LYS A 7 -18.19 10.06 1.31
CA LYS A 7 -17.58 9.00 0.51
C LYS A 7 -16.36 8.38 1.22
N ILE A 8 -15.48 9.20 1.81
CA ILE A 8 -14.34 8.71 2.61
C ILE A 8 -14.83 7.84 3.77
N LYS A 9 -15.83 8.29 4.53
CA LYS A 9 -16.39 7.51 5.66
C LYS A 9 -16.95 6.17 5.20
N THR A 10 -17.72 6.17 4.12
CA THR A 10 -18.31 4.96 3.54
C THR A 10 -17.23 3.97 3.09
N ILE A 11 -16.20 4.44 2.38
CA ILE A 11 -15.10 3.58 1.96
C ILE A 11 -14.39 2.99 3.18
N ILE A 12 -14.00 3.80 4.17
CA ILE A 12 -13.30 3.32 5.36
C ILE A 12 -14.13 2.25 6.10
N ARG A 13 -15.43 2.50 6.28
CA ARG A 13 -16.33 1.58 7.00
C ARG A 13 -16.49 0.25 6.28
N ASN A 14 -16.54 0.27 4.96
CA ASN A 14 -16.79 -0.91 4.13
C ASN A 14 -15.51 -1.54 3.57
N PHE A 15 -14.34 -1.00 3.89
CA PHE A 15 -13.07 -1.49 3.37
C PHE A 15 -12.79 -2.91 3.89
N ASN A 16 -12.78 -3.88 2.98
CA ASN A 16 -12.45 -5.26 3.35
C ASN A 16 -10.94 -5.39 3.60
N ARG A 17 -10.54 -5.35 4.86
CA ARG A 17 -9.12 -5.47 5.27
C ARG A 17 -8.44 -6.75 4.79
N ASN A 18 -9.18 -7.83 4.59
CA ASN A 18 -8.62 -9.11 4.12
C ASN A 18 -8.12 -9.05 2.67
N THR A 19 -8.45 -8.00 1.92
CA THR A 19 -7.92 -7.76 0.57
C THR A 19 -6.48 -7.22 0.57
N VAL A 20 -6.03 -6.66 1.69
CA VAL A 20 -4.69 -6.08 1.85
C VAL A 20 -3.93 -6.65 3.06
N HIS A 21 -4.56 -7.54 3.84
CA HIS A 21 -3.96 -8.23 4.99
C HIS A 21 -4.26 -9.73 4.93
N PRO A 22 -3.23 -10.62 4.97
CA PRO A 22 -1.80 -10.29 4.94
C PRO A 22 -1.42 -9.54 3.64
N PRO A 23 -0.23 -8.90 3.60
CA PRO A 23 0.20 -8.20 2.40
C PRO A 23 0.07 -9.09 1.15
N PRO A 24 -0.61 -8.63 0.09
CA PRO A 24 -0.82 -9.45 -1.08
C PRO A 24 0.53 -9.73 -1.78
N PRO A 25 0.67 -10.90 -2.46
CA PRO A 25 1.85 -11.18 -3.26
C PRO A 25 2.06 -10.07 -4.28
N MET A 26 3.26 -9.48 -4.29
CA MET A 26 3.58 -8.46 -5.28
C MET A 26 3.85 -9.08 -6.64
N ASN A 27 3.14 -8.60 -7.65
CA ASN A 27 3.41 -8.97 -9.03
C ASN A 27 4.60 -8.17 -9.58
N LEU A 28 5.13 -8.63 -10.73
CA LEU A 28 6.29 -8.02 -11.38
C LEU A 28 6.09 -6.55 -11.75
N SER A 29 4.85 -6.14 -12.05
CA SER A 29 4.53 -4.74 -12.40
C SER A 29 4.64 -3.81 -11.20
N VAL A 30 4.24 -4.26 -10.00
CA VAL A 30 4.50 -3.55 -8.75
C VAL A 30 6.00 -3.47 -8.50
N ILE A 31 6.74 -4.56 -8.68
CA ILE A 31 8.20 -4.57 -8.49
C ILE A 31 8.91 -3.58 -9.44
N ASN A 32 8.45 -3.44 -10.69
CA ASN A 32 9.01 -2.46 -11.62
C ASN A 32 8.72 -1.01 -11.21
N TYR A 33 7.51 -0.72 -10.72
CA TYR A 33 7.19 0.58 -10.11
C TYR A 33 8.04 0.83 -8.85
N LEU A 34 8.36 -0.23 -8.12
CA LEU A 34 9.23 -0.21 -6.94
C LEU A 34 10.73 -0.06 -7.28
N LYS A 35 11.15 0.10 -8.53
CA LYS A 35 12.59 0.34 -8.83
C LYS A 35 13.00 1.81 -8.73
N GLU A 36 12.04 2.72 -8.60
CA GLU A 36 12.29 4.16 -8.64
C GLU A 36 12.87 4.72 -7.34
N ARG A 37 12.85 3.97 -6.23
CA ARG A 37 13.38 4.41 -4.93
C ARG A 37 14.43 3.45 -4.38
N PRO A 38 15.44 3.97 -3.66
CA PRO A 38 16.49 3.15 -3.08
C PRO A 38 15.98 2.24 -1.97
N ARG A 39 14.93 2.64 -1.25
CA ARG A 39 14.29 1.87 -0.17
C ARG A 39 12.81 2.19 -0.04
N TYR A 40 12.06 1.18 0.38
CA TYR A 40 10.63 1.25 0.70
C TYR A 40 10.40 1.00 2.18
N SER A 41 9.51 1.77 2.79
CA SER A 41 9.02 1.54 4.15
C SER A 41 7.80 0.62 4.15
N ALA A 42 7.44 0.11 5.33
CA ALA A 42 6.18 -0.62 5.54
C ALA A 42 4.96 0.20 5.04
N TYR A 43 4.99 1.51 5.26
CA TYR A 43 3.93 2.42 4.84
C TYR A 43 3.85 2.57 3.31
N ASP A 44 4.99 2.65 2.61
CA ASP A 44 5.00 2.74 1.14
C ASP A 44 4.39 1.47 0.52
N ILE A 45 4.75 0.30 1.07
CA ILE A 45 4.21 -0.98 0.59
C ILE A 45 2.72 -1.08 0.89
N PHE A 46 2.28 -0.68 2.08
CA PHE A 46 0.87 -0.59 2.44
C PHE A 46 0.08 0.33 1.51
N GLN A 47 0.63 1.51 1.23
CA GLN A 47 0.02 2.50 0.34
C GLN A 47 -0.23 1.91 -1.05
N ILE A 48 0.72 1.12 -1.59
CA ILE A 48 0.58 0.48 -2.91
C ILE A 48 -0.57 -0.54 -2.89
N SER A 49 -0.61 -1.43 -1.89
CA SER A 49 -1.67 -2.44 -1.78
C SER A 49 -3.06 -1.81 -1.68
N VAL A 50 -3.22 -0.81 -0.82
CA VAL A 50 -4.51 -0.11 -0.65
C VAL A 50 -4.88 0.68 -1.91
N LEU A 51 -3.91 1.33 -2.56
CA LEU A 51 -4.15 2.04 -3.82
C LEU A 51 -4.67 1.10 -4.91
N GLN A 52 -4.11 -0.10 -5.03
CA GLN A 52 -4.58 -1.10 -5.99
C GLN A 52 -6.00 -1.53 -5.73
N GLU A 53 -6.33 -1.79 -4.46
CA GLU A 53 -7.68 -2.19 -4.06
C GLU A 53 -8.70 -1.06 -4.31
N LEU A 54 -8.36 0.18 -3.98
CA LEU A 54 -9.23 1.33 -4.25
C LEU A 54 -9.45 1.54 -5.75
N LYS A 55 -8.40 1.38 -6.58
CA LYS A 55 -8.53 1.41 -8.03
C LYS A 55 -9.39 0.27 -8.56
N ARG A 56 -9.28 -0.94 -8.00
CA ARG A 56 -10.15 -2.09 -8.32
C ARG A 56 -11.62 -1.79 -8.03
N GLN A 57 -11.89 -0.96 -7.02
CA GLN A 57 -13.23 -0.46 -6.68
C GLN A 57 -13.64 0.80 -7.47
N ASN A 58 -12.91 1.16 -8.54
CA ASN A 58 -13.12 2.35 -9.37
C ASN A 58 -12.97 3.69 -8.63
N GLU A 59 -12.25 3.73 -7.51
CA GLU A 59 -11.88 5.00 -6.88
C GLU A 59 -10.61 5.58 -7.52
N SER A 60 -10.68 6.84 -7.96
CA SER A 60 -9.61 7.56 -8.66
C SER A 60 -9.35 8.95 -8.09
N ASP A 61 -10.19 9.44 -7.17
CA ASP A 61 -10.01 10.74 -6.53
C ASP A 61 -8.83 10.72 -5.57
N LYS A 62 -7.78 11.47 -5.92
CA LYS A 62 -6.51 11.52 -5.16
C LYS A 62 -6.71 11.94 -3.70
N ILE A 63 -7.66 12.83 -3.40
CA ILE A 63 -7.90 13.31 -2.04
C ILE A 63 -8.56 12.19 -1.22
N ILE A 64 -9.55 11.50 -1.80
CA ILE A 64 -10.24 10.39 -1.15
C ILE A 64 -9.25 9.26 -0.87
N ILE A 65 -8.51 8.83 -1.89
CA ILE A 65 -7.48 7.78 -1.78
C ILE A 65 -6.50 8.11 -0.65
N ARG A 66 -5.95 9.34 -0.64
CA ARG A 66 -4.99 9.75 0.38
C ARG A 66 -5.57 9.66 1.78
N LYS A 67 -6.79 10.17 1.98
CA LYS A 67 -7.44 10.18 3.30
C LYS A 67 -7.82 8.77 3.78
N VAL A 68 -8.25 7.90 2.87
CA VAL A 68 -8.55 6.49 3.18
C VAL A 68 -7.26 5.77 3.61
N ILE A 69 -6.19 5.88 2.83
CA ILE A 69 -4.89 5.25 3.15
C ILE A 69 -4.37 5.72 4.51
N ASP A 70 -4.39 7.04 4.76
CA ASP A 70 -3.93 7.60 6.03
C ASP A 70 -4.77 7.12 7.21
N ASN A 71 -6.08 7.00 7.04
CA ASN A 71 -6.97 6.49 8.09
C ASN A 71 -6.70 5.00 8.37
N LEU A 72 -6.62 4.18 7.32
CA LEU A 72 -6.39 2.74 7.47
C LEU A 72 -5.04 2.45 8.11
N TRP A 73 -3.97 3.15 7.72
CA TRP A 73 -2.66 3.00 8.34
C TRP A 73 -2.63 3.44 9.81
N ARG A 74 -3.26 4.57 10.15
CA ARG A 74 -3.35 5.03 11.54
C ARG A 74 -4.07 4.01 12.42
N ASN A 75 -5.10 3.37 11.88
CA ASN A 75 -5.94 2.37 12.55
C ASN A 75 -5.50 0.92 12.30
N SER A 76 -4.29 0.70 11.78
CA SER A 76 -3.73 -0.65 11.61
C SER A 76 -3.14 -1.15 12.94
N SER A 77 -3.32 -2.42 13.21
CA SER A 77 -2.71 -3.14 14.32
C SER A 77 -1.19 -3.25 14.16
N THR A 78 -0.51 -3.54 15.27
CA THR A 78 0.93 -3.85 15.26
C THR A 78 1.25 -5.02 14.33
N ASN A 79 0.44 -6.07 14.34
CA ASN A 79 0.65 -7.25 13.49
C ASN A 79 0.56 -6.90 12.01
N GLU A 80 -0.43 -6.09 11.61
CA GLU A 80 -0.55 -5.59 10.24
C GLU A 80 0.69 -4.78 9.84
N ARG A 81 1.16 -3.86 10.69
CA ARG A 81 2.37 -3.06 10.42
C ARG A 81 3.63 -3.93 10.30
N THR A 82 3.79 -4.91 11.18
CA THR A 82 4.94 -5.84 11.16
C THR A 82 4.95 -6.68 9.89
N ALA A 83 3.80 -7.17 9.43
CA ALA A 83 3.73 -7.92 8.18
C ALA A 83 4.19 -7.08 6.98
N TYR A 84 3.79 -5.81 6.95
CA TYR A 84 4.23 -4.86 5.91
C TYR A 84 5.72 -4.48 6.03
N LEU A 85 6.26 -4.42 7.25
CA LEU A 85 7.69 -4.20 7.48
C LEU A 85 8.52 -5.36 6.94
N ILE A 86 8.17 -6.60 7.28
CA ILE A 86 8.84 -7.81 6.79
C ILE A 86 8.85 -7.83 5.26
N LEU A 87 7.71 -7.51 4.63
CA LEU A 87 7.64 -7.46 3.17
C LEU A 87 8.53 -6.35 2.59
N ALA A 88 8.55 -5.16 3.19
CA ALA A 88 9.40 -4.06 2.76
C ALA A 88 10.89 -4.42 2.86
N GLU A 89 11.32 -5.09 3.95
CA GLU A 89 12.69 -5.58 4.12
C GLU A 89 13.07 -6.59 3.03
N HIS A 90 12.18 -7.53 2.72
CA HIS A 90 12.40 -8.50 1.65
C HIS A 90 12.56 -7.80 0.29
N ILE A 91 11.68 -6.86 -0.05
CA ILE A 91 11.77 -6.11 -1.31
C ILE A 91 13.07 -5.31 -1.38
N ASN A 92 13.44 -4.59 -0.32
CA ASN A 92 14.67 -3.80 -0.29
C ASN A 92 15.91 -4.69 -0.46
N SER A 93 15.90 -5.89 0.13
CA SER A 93 16.96 -6.88 -0.05
C SER A 93 17.05 -7.35 -1.51
N LEU A 94 15.92 -7.67 -2.13
CA LEU A 94 15.87 -8.07 -3.55
C LEU A 94 16.36 -6.96 -4.49
N LEU A 95 15.88 -5.73 -4.29
CA LEU A 95 16.29 -4.58 -5.10
C LEU A 95 17.79 -4.28 -4.95
N SER A 96 18.32 -4.35 -3.73
CA SER A 96 19.76 -4.19 -3.46
C SER A 96 20.59 -5.24 -4.17
N ARG A 97 20.15 -6.51 -4.19
CA ARG A 97 20.83 -7.58 -4.92
C ARG A 97 20.81 -7.36 -6.43
N ILE A 98 19.68 -6.92 -6.99
CA ILE A 98 19.57 -6.62 -8.42
C ILE A 98 20.49 -5.44 -8.79
N GLY A 99 20.51 -4.38 -7.98
CA GLY A 99 21.39 -3.23 -8.21
C GLY A 99 22.88 -3.58 -8.22
N ARG A 100 23.30 -4.59 -7.46
CA ARG A 100 24.69 -5.09 -7.44
C ARG A 100 25.07 -5.99 -8.62
N ILE A 101 24.11 -6.55 -9.36
CA ILE A 101 24.38 -7.44 -10.51
C ILE A 101 24.56 -6.62 -11.80
N ILE A 102 24.07 -5.37 -11.83
CA ILE A 102 24.05 -4.50 -13.01
C ILE A 102 25.19 -3.44 -12.97
N GLN A 103 25.99 -3.42 -11.90
CA GLN A 103 27.22 -2.62 -11.76
C GLN A 103 28.45 -3.48 -12.02
#